data_AF-A0A2H5X4V4-F1
#
_entry.id   AF-A0A2H5X4V4-F1
#
_cell.length_a   1.000
_cell.length_b   1.000
_cell.length_c   1.000
_cell.angle_alpha   90.00
_cell.angle_beta   90.00
_cell.angle_gamma   90.00
#
_symmetry.space_group_name_H-M   'P 1'
#
loop_
_entity.id
_entity.type
_entity.pdbx_description
1 polymer ?
#
loop_
_entity_poly.entity_id
_entity_poly.type
_entity_poly.pdbx_seq_one_letter_code
_entity_poly.pdbx_strand_id
1 'polypeptide(L)'
;MWSKPIFIGEWGGANPRQWSDEAFLRQGLWVGVMRGLAGAAQWWSWDTTESRKWYTHWASLTQFLKIAGFPTTQVWQPLSAQVISDTRAPFRFSPSGGWQNTERYRFTVPADGTAVEGLSALSQFVQGESHREMCKEPIVFEVDFTQPGTCSVHIGTVARSGASITVALDDRTVVEERFPSAERDTFVNKEIVFAVPAGKHTISIYNPGTDWFTLDSVTLSPYAPPNKVVACGDGQNAMWYLWREQPIEAQITLKIPEVKPGKYRIVWWDPLKAGIAHTELVTVPQTGLQVKVPPHERDIAGCLLPPGRRVSL
;
A
#
# COMPACT_ATOMS: atom_id res chain seq x y z
N MET A 1 -13.74 -18.35 30.28
CA MET A 1 -13.05 -17.13 30.74
C MET A 1 -11.60 -17.26 30.30
N TRP A 2 -11.14 -16.38 29.42
CA TRP A 2 -9.82 -16.51 28.80
C TRP A 2 -8.74 -15.93 29.72
N SER A 3 -7.74 -16.73 30.08
CA SER A 3 -6.70 -16.39 31.08
C SER A 3 -5.37 -15.94 30.45
N LYS A 4 -5.33 -15.78 29.13
CA LYS A 4 -4.16 -15.36 28.37
C LYS A 4 -4.56 -14.22 27.44
N PRO A 5 -3.66 -13.27 27.12
CA PRO A 5 -3.93 -12.27 26.10
C PRO A 5 -4.29 -12.99 24.79
N ILE A 6 -5.42 -12.61 24.21
CA ILE A 6 -5.88 -13.09 22.91
C ILE A 6 -5.62 -11.98 21.91
N PHE A 7 -4.92 -12.32 20.83
CA PHE A 7 -4.80 -11.46 19.68
C PHE A 7 -5.77 -11.98 18.62
N ILE A 8 -6.82 -11.21 18.32
CA ILE A 8 -7.77 -11.50 17.24
C ILE A 8 -7.53 -10.45 16.15
N GLY A 9 -7.00 -10.90 15.03
CA GLY A 9 -6.87 -10.09 13.84
C GLY A 9 -6.64 -11.03 12.67
N GLU A 10 -7.47 -10.92 11.64
CA GLU A 10 -7.33 -11.67 10.40
C GLU A 10 -7.04 -10.70 9.25
N TRP A 11 -6.30 -11.15 8.25
CA TRP A 11 -6.27 -10.47 6.95
C TRP A 11 -6.40 -11.48 5.82
N GLY A 12 -6.85 -10.95 4.68
CA GLY A 12 -7.08 -11.69 3.47
C GLY A 12 -6.92 -10.84 2.22
N GLY A 13 -6.70 -11.49 1.09
CA GLY A 13 -6.77 -10.84 -0.22
C GLY A 13 -8.20 -10.41 -0.59
N ALA A 14 -8.38 -9.25 -1.19
CA ALA A 14 -9.69 -8.78 -1.65
C ALA A 14 -10.28 -9.64 -2.79
N ASN A 15 -9.50 -10.51 -3.44
CA ASN A 15 -9.96 -11.38 -4.51
C ASN A 15 -9.19 -12.72 -4.55
N PRO A 16 -9.75 -13.79 -5.19
CA PRO A 16 -9.17 -15.12 -5.20
C PRO A 16 -7.72 -15.23 -5.65
N ARG A 17 -7.23 -14.34 -6.52
CA ARG A 17 -5.82 -14.38 -6.95
C ARG A 17 -4.88 -14.11 -5.78
N GLN A 18 -5.22 -13.15 -4.92
CA GLN A 18 -4.42 -12.79 -3.75
C GLN A 18 -4.43 -13.88 -2.68
N TRP A 19 -5.42 -14.79 -2.66
CA TRP A 19 -5.53 -15.87 -1.67
C TRP A 19 -4.44 -16.92 -1.85
N SER A 20 -3.88 -16.98 -3.07
CA SER A 20 -2.80 -17.90 -3.45
C SER A 20 -1.49 -17.18 -3.79
N ASP A 21 -1.36 -15.91 -3.40
CA ASP A 21 -0.17 -15.11 -3.62
C ASP A 21 0.75 -15.14 -2.38
N GLU A 22 1.88 -15.83 -2.52
CA GLU A 22 2.92 -15.95 -1.49
C GLU A 22 3.50 -14.59 -1.07
N ALA A 23 3.65 -13.65 -2.02
CA ALA A 23 4.15 -12.32 -1.72
C ALA A 23 3.13 -11.53 -0.89
N PHE A 24 1.85 -11.67 -1.19
CA PHE A 24 0.78 -11.03 -0.42
C PHE A 24 0.73 -11.55 1.03
N LEU A 25 0.83 -12.87 1.22
CA LEU A 25 0.95 -13.47 2.55
C LEU A 25 2.15 -12.91 3.31
N ARG A 26 3.33 -12.94 2.69
CA ARG A 26 4.56 -12.45 3.32
C ARG A 26 4.44 -10.98 3.70
N GLN A 27 4.00 -10.12 2.77
CA GLN A 27 3.81 -8.70 3.04
C GLN A 27 2.85 -8.47 4.21
N GLY A 28 1.73 -9.18 4.27
CA GLY A 28 0.80 -9.12 5.40
C GLY A 28 1.48 -9.44 6.73
N LEU A 29 2.27 -10.52 6.81
CA LEU A 29 3.00 -10.92 8.02
C LEU A 29 3.90 -9.81 8.55
N TRP A 30 4.71 -9.24 7.67
CA TRP A 30 5.64 -8.17 8.02
C TRP A 30 4.91 -6.87 8.34
N VAL A 31 3.93 -6.47 7.52
CA VAL A 31 3.15 -5.23 7.73
C VAL A 31 2.39 -5.26 9.04
N GLY A 32 1.76 -6.39 9.39
CA GLY A 32 1.03 -6.52 10.65
C GLY A 32 1.90 -6.17 11.86
N VAL A 33 3.09 -6.79 11.95
CA VAL A 33 4.02 -6.52 13.05
C VAL A 33 4.54 -5.07 13.04
N MET A 34 4.87 -4.55 11.86
CA MET A 34 5.40 -3.19 11.68
C MET A 34 4.38 -2.09 11.92
N ARG A 35 3.09 -2.41 12.04
CA ARG A 35 2.02 -1.47 12.39
C ARG A 35 1.78 -1.35 13.90
N GLY A 36 2.68 -1.87 14.73
CA GLY A 36 2.58 -1.80 16.18
C GLY A 36 1.62 -2.83 16.78
N LEU A 37 1.27 -3.88 16.03
CA LEU A 37 0.51 -5.00 16.55
C LEU A 37 1.39 -5.89 17.43
N ALA A 38 0.78 -6.60 18.38
CA ALA A 38 1.48 -7.53 19.28
C ALA A 38 2.08 -8.76 18.56
N GLY A 39 1.80 -8.93 17.27
CA GLY A 39 2.31 -10.00 16.44
C GLY A 39 1.78 -9.89 15.00
N ALA A 40 2.08 -10.91 14.18
CA ALA A 40 1.49 -11.04 12.86
C ALA A 40 0.02 -11.44 12.99
N ALA A 41 -0.86 -10.79 12.22
CA ALA A 41 -2.26 -11.20 12.12
C ALA A 41 -2.40 -12.54 11.39
N GLN A 42 -3.55 -13.18 11.60
CA GLN A 42 -3.84 -14.49 11.06
C GLN A 42 -4.20 -14.38 9.57
N TRP A 43 -3.50 -15.15 8.75
CA TRP A 43 -3.83 -15.29 7.33
C TRP A 43 -5.01 -16.24 7.15
N TRP A 44 -6.07 -15.78 6.49
CA TRP A 44 -7.30 -16.55 6.27
C TRP A 44 -7.15 -17.80 5.38
N SER A 45 -6.30 -17.79 4.34
CA SER A 45 -6.12 -18.90 3.40
C SER A 45 -5.09 -19.89 3.95
N TRP A 46 -5.36 -20.38 5.16
CA TRP A 46 -4.53 -21.33 5.88
C TRP A 46 -4.38 -22.65 5.13
N ASP A 47 -5.39 -23.05 4.38
CA ASP A 47 -5.42 -24.22 3.50
C ASP A 47 -4.37 -24.13 2.38
N THR A 48 -4.23 -22.94 1.79
CA THR A 48 -3.20 -22.66 0.79
C THR A 48 -1.82 -22.65 1.44
N THR A 49 -1.66 -22.04 2.61
CA THR A 49 -0.41 -22.09 3.38
C THR A 49 0.03 -23.53 3.67
N GLU A 50 -0.91 -24.37 4.12
CA GLU A 50 -0.67 -25.77 4.46
C GLU A 50 -0.25 -26.60 3.25
N SER A 51 -0.98 -26.47 2.13
CA SER A 51 -0.69 -27.20 0.90
C SER A 51 0.63 -26.76 0.26
N ARG A 52 0.98 -25.47 0.34
CA ARG A 52 2.20 -24.89 -0.24
C ARG A 52 3.40 -24.90 0.70
N LYS A 53 3.23 -25.26 1.97
CA LYS A 53 4.28 -25.34 3.00
C LYS A 53 5.03 -24.01 3.22
N TRP A 54 4.31 -22.90 3.21
CA TRP A 54 4.84 -21.54 3.32
C TRP A 54 5.33 -21.10 4.72
N TYR A 55 5.54 -22.03 5.66
CA TYR A 55 5.88 -21.71 7.05
C TYR A 55 7.24 -21.00 7.22
N THR A 56 8.12 -21.10 6.22
CA THR A 56 9.42 -20.42 6.21
C THR A 56 9.29 -18.90 6.35
N HIS A 57 8.18 -18.30 5.92
CA HIS A 57 7.93 -16.86 6.10
C HIS A 57 7.77 -16.47 7.58
N TRP A 58 7.11 -17.31 8.38
CA TRP A 58 7.02 -17.10 9.84
C TRP A 58 8.38 -17.33 10.51
N ALA A 59 9.14 -18.34 10.08
CA ALA A 59 10.48 -18.59 10.62
C ALA A 59 11.42 -17.39 10.36
N SER A 60 11.41 -16.84 9.14
CA SER A 60 12.18 -15.65 8.76
C SER A 60 11.81 -14.44 9.62
N LEU A 61 10.51 -14.14 9.74
CA LEU A 61 10.03 -13.04 10.59
C LEU A 61 10.43 -13.25 12.06
N THR A 62 10.30 -14.46 12.59
CA THR A 62 10.67 -14.78 13.99
C THR A 62 12.16 -14.56 14.25
N GLN A 63 13.03 -14.97 13.32
CA GLN A 63 14.47 -14.73 13.43
C GLN A 63 14.79 -13.24 13.39
N PHE A 64 14.17 -12.49 12.48
CA PHE A 64 14.33 -11.04 12.42
C PHE A 64 13.86 -10.36 13.71
N LEU A 65 12.72 -10.73 14.26
CA LEU A 65 12.20 -10.13 15.50
C LEU A 65 13.13 -10.36 16.70
N LYS A 66 13.84 -11.51 16.75
CA LYS A 66 14.88 -11.76 17.76
C LYS A 66 16.06 -10.79 17.59
N ILE A 67 16.49 -10.55 16.35
CA ILE A 67 17.58 -9.61 16.03
C ILE A 67 17.19 -8.17 16.33
N ALA A 68 16.02 -7.73 15.83
CA ALA A 68 15.45 -6.41 16.12
C ALA A 68 15.16 -6.23 17.62
N GLY A 69 15.04 -7.35 18.33
CA GLY A 69 14.82 -7.37 19.75
C GLY A 69 13.45 -6.82 20.11
N PHE A 70 12.45 -7.27 19.34
CA PHE A 70 11.06 -6.89 19.45
C PHE A 70 10.60 -6.98 20.92
N PRO A 71 9.99 -5.91 21.46
CA PRO A 71 9.64 -5.87 22.87
C PRO A 71 8.51 -6.83 23.20
N THR A 72 8.63 -7.51 24.35
CA THR A 72 7.56 -8.36 24.90
C THR A 72 6.77 -7.68 26.02
N THR A 73 7.24 -6.52 26.50
CA THR A 73 6.70 -5.80 27.66
C THR A 73 6.11 -4.43 27.33
N GLN A 74 6.26 -3.97 26.08
CA GLN A 74 5.76 -2.67 25.63
C GLN A 74 5.36 -2.75 24.15
N VAL A 75 4.49 -1.83 23.72
CA VAL A 75 4.06 -1.72 22.33
C VAL A 75 4.86 -0.63 21.62
N TRP A 76 5.58 -1.02 20.56
CA TRP A 76 6.21 -0.05 19.66
C TRP A 76 5.15 0.68 18.84
N GLN A 77 5.35 1.98 18.66
CA GLN A 77 4.42 2.84 17.93
C GLN A 77 4.80 2.89 16.45
N PRO A 78 3.83 3.03 15.53
CA PRO A 78 4.12 3.32 14.13
C PRO A 78 5.02 4.57 13.99
N LEU A 79 5.97 4.51 13.06
CA LEU A 79 6.84 5.64 12.70
C LEU A 79 6.54 6.10 11.28
N SER A 80 6.76 7.39 11.01
CA SER A 80 6.52 8.06 9.73
C SER A 80 7.66 7.80 8.74
N ALA A 81 7.89 6.54 8.42
CA ALA A 81 8.90 6.15 7.45
C ALA A 81 8.53 6.63 6.04
N GLN A 82 9.51 7.18 5.33
CA GLN A 82 9.38 7.64 3.96
C GLN A 82 10.48 7.05 3.09
N VAL A 83 10.15 6.81 1.82
CA VAL A 83 11.09 6.36 0.81
C VAL A 83 11.33 7.47 -0.19
N ILE A 84 12.60 7.78 -0.44
CA ILE A 84 13.02 8.62 -1.56
C ILE A 84 13.68 7.71 -2.58
N SER A 85 13.34 7.90 -3.86
CA SER A 85 13.95 7.16 -4.96
C SER A 85 14.23 8.06 -6.15
N ASP A 86 15.26 7.72 -6.91
CA ASP A 86 15.55 8.26 -8.24
C ASP A 86 14.59 7.72 -9.31
N THR A 87 13.82 6.69 -8.98
CA THR A 87 12.92 5.99 -9.89
C THR A 87 11.49 6.09 -9.38
N ARG A 88 10.54 6.13 -10.31
CA ARG A 88 9.10 6.15 -10.04
C ARG A 88 8.46 4.87 -10.58
N ALA A 89 7.44 4.37 -9.91
CA ALA A 89 6.70 3.15 -10.24
C ALA A 89 5.18 3.40 -10.24
N PRO A 90 4.38 2.44 -10.75
CA PRO A 90 2.93 2.51 -10.65
C PRO A 90 2.46 2.66 -9.20
N PHE A 91 1.53 3.58 -8.96
CA PHE A 91 0.85 3.75 -7.69
C PHE A 91 -0.64 3.49 -7.88
N ARG A 92 -1.12 2.38 -7.30
CA ARG A 92 -2.51 1.94 -7.39
C ARG A 92 -3.23 2.16 -6.06
N PHE A 93 -4.44 2.68 -6.12
CA PHE A 93 -5.35 2.82 -4.99
C PHE A 93 -6.79 2.53 -5.44
N SER A 94 -7.66 2.24 -4.47
CA SER A 94 -9.04 1.82 -4.72
C SER A 94 -9.97 2.44 -3.68
N PRO A 95 -11.22 2.76 -4.05
CA PRO A 95 -12.27 3.00 -3.06
C PRO A 95 -12.33 1.86 -2.04
N SER A 96 -12.62 2.17 -0.77
CA SER A 96 -12.78 1.15 0.28
C SER A 96 -14.14 1.21 0.98
N GLY A 97 -15.06 2.04 0.48
CA GLY A 97 -16.41 2.17 1.04
C GLY A 97 -17.38 1.03 0.71
N GLY A 98 -17.12 0.23 -0.34
CA GLY A 98 -18.05 -0.81 -0.78
C GLY A 98 -19.38 -0.21 -1.26
N TRP A 99 -20.51 -0.85 -0.90
CA TRP A 99 -21.87 -0.36 -1.21
C TRP A 99 -22.35 0.61 -0.14
N GLN A 100 -22.17 1.91 -0.38
CA GLN A 100 -22.69 2.99 0.46
C GLN A 100 -22.75 4.31 -0.32
N ASN A 101 -23.13 5.39 0.34
CA ASN A 101 -23.04 6.73 -0.21
C ASN A 101 -21.58 7.21 -0.27
N THR A 102 -21.22 7.92 -1.34
CA THR A 102 -19.98 8.69 -1.36
C THR A 102 -20.16 9.96 -0.51
N GLU A 103 -19.34 10.08 0.53
CA GLU A 103 -19.34 11.21 1.48
C GLU A 103 -18.17 12.18 1.24
N ARG A 104 -17.14 11.75 0.50
CA ARG A 104 -16.00 12.58 0.09
C ARG A 104 -15.78 12.47 -1.41
N TYR A 105 -15.61 13.60 -2.08
CA TYR A 105 -15.48 13.68 -3.53
C TYR A 105 -14.12 14.21 -4.00
N ARG A 106 -13.24 14.64 -3.09
CA ARG A 106 -11.92 15.21 -3.44
C ARG A 106 -10.81 14.59 -2.61
N PHE A 107 -9.79 14.10 -3.31
CA PHE A 107 -8.70 13.30 -2.74
C PHE A 107 -7.36 13.81 -3.24
N THR A 108 -6.46 14.14 -2.33
CA THR A 108 -5.06 14.42 -2.66
C THR A 108 -4.30 13.10 -2.74
N VAL A 109 -3.69 12.81 -3.89
CA VAL A 109 -2.91 11.60 -4.09
C VAL A 109 -1.44 11.90 -3.82
N PRO A 110 -0.85 11.41 -2.73
CA PRO A 110 0.49 11.81 -2.33
C PRO A 110 1.54 11.18 -3.26
N ALA A 111 2.46 12.00 -3.76
CA ALA A 111 3.51 11.56 -4.67
C ALA A 111 4.65 10.80 -3.97
N ASP A 112 4.65 10.72 -2.63
CA ASP A 112 5.63 9.97 -1.84
C ASP A 112 5.24 8.49 -1.64
N GLY A 113 4.09 8.06 -2.16
CA GLY A 113 3.60 6.69 -2.07
C GLY A 113 2.89 6.35 -0.75
N THR A 114 2.64 7.33 0.11
CA THR A 114 1.76 7.15 1.28
C THR A 114 0.31 6.86 0.85
N ALA A 115 -0.50 6.34 1.77
CA ALA A 115 -1.89 5.98 1.45
C ALA A 115 -2.74 7.23 1.17
N VAL A 116 -3.62 7.15 0.18
CA VAL A 116 -4.61 8.21 -0.09
C VAL A 116 -5.64 8.21 1.05
N GLU A 117 -5.74 9.33 1.77
CA GLU A 117 -6.64 9.45 2.91
C GLU A 117 -8.11 9.58 2.48
N GLY A 118 -9.01 9.02 3.30
CA GLY A 118 -10.46 9.18 3.13
C GLY A 118 -11.10 8.27 2.10
N LEU A 119 -10.38 7.33 1.49
CA LEU A 119 -10.95 6.37 0.51
C LEU A 119 -12.09 5.51 1.07
N SER A 120 -12.22 5.40 2.40
CA SER A 120 -13.36 4.75 3.06
C SER A 120 -14.67 5.52 2.91
N ALA A 121 -14.60 6.82 2.62
CA ALA A 121 -15.75 7.67 2.33
C ALA A 121 -16.08 7.72 0.83
N LEU A 122 -15.34 6.96 0.00
CA LEU A 122 -15.60 6.80 -1.42
C LEU A 122 -16.29 5.45 -1.65
N SER A 123 -17.53 5.48 -2.16
CA SER A 123 -18.22 4.27 -2.58
C SER A 123 -17.48 3.61 -3.73
N GLN A 124 -17.45 2.27 -3.76
CA GLN A 124 -16.95 1.56 -4.93
C GLN A 124 -17.93 1.70 -6.12
N PHE A 125 -19.21 1.95 -5.84
CA PHE A 125 -20.27 2.04 -6.83
C PHE A 125 -20.48 3.49 -7.25
N VAL A 126 -19.96 3.86 -8.42
CA VAL A 126 -20.13 5.20 -8.98
C VAL A 126 -21.52 5.30 -9.60
N GLN A 127 -22.46 5.86 -8.85
CA GLN A 127 -23.88 5.89 -9.21
C GLN A 127 -24.22 6.91 -10.30
N GLY A 128 -25.13 6.51 -11.19
CA GLY A 128 -25.69 7.33 -12.25
C GLY A 128 -26.97 8.06 -11.82
N GLU A 129 -27.81 8.44 -12.77
CA GLU A 129 -29.04 9.20 -12.56
C GLU A 129 -30.08 8.49 -11.67
N SER A 130 -30.16 7.15 -11.70
CA SER A 130 -31.12 6.39 -10.89
C SER A 130 -30.90 6.52 -9.39
N HIS A 131 -29.66 6.78 -8.96
CA HIS A 131 -29.27 6.91 -7.56
C HIS A 131 -28.24 8.04 -7.36
N ARG A 132 -28.45 9.18 -8.04
CA ARG A 132 -27.52 10.33 -8.00
C ARG A 132 -27.26 10.81 -6.57
N GLU A 133 -28.21 10.64 -5.67
CA GLU A 133 -28.08 10.96 -4.24
C GLU A 133 -26.95 10.20 -3.54
N MET A 134 -26.56 9.02 -4.05
CA MET A 134 -25.48 8.20 -3.53
C MET A 134 -24.10 8.61 -4.09
N CYS A 135 -24.05 9.32 -5.23
CA CYS A 135 -22.82 9.88 -5.82
C CYS A 135 -23.13 11.20 -6.53
N LYS A 136 -23.22 12.27 -5.74
CA LYS A 136 -23.80 13.56 -6.14
C LYS A 136 -22.90 14.39 -7.04
N GLU A 137 -21.59 14.29 -6.81
CA GLU A 137 -20.58 15.10 -7.47
C GLU A 137 -19.57 14.22 -8.20
N PRO A 138 -18.83 14.78 -9.18
CA PRO A 138 -17.67 14.10 -9.74
C PRO A 138 -16.62 13.77 -8.67
N ILE A 139 -16.00 12.60 -8.78
CA ILE A 139 -14.90 12.16 -7.92
C ILE A 139 -13.59 12.74 -8.46
N VAL A 140 -12.92 13.58 -7.68
CA VAL A 140 -11.72 14.32 -8.08
C VAL A 140 -10.48 13.83 -7.34
N PHE A 141 -9.47 13.43 -8.12
CA PHE A 141 -8.12 13.12 -7.64
C PHE A 141 -7.16 14.24 -8.02
N GLU A 142 -6.51 14.82 -7.02
CA GLU A 142 -5.47 15.83 -7.19
C GLU A 142 -4.11 15.14 -7.18
N VAL A 143 -3.36 15.30 -8.27
CA VAL A 143 -2.11 14.58 -8.52
C VAL A 143 -0.99 15.56 -8.85
N ASP A 144 0.25 15.19 -8.53
CA ASP A 144 1.46 15.96 -8.87
C ASP A 144 2.50 15.04 -9.51
N PHE A 145 2.49 14.99 -10.84
CA PHE A 145 3.39 14.14 -11.63
C PHE A 145 4.76 14.81 -11.77
N THR A 146 5.82 14.20 -11.21
CA THR A 146 7.18 14.73 -11.36
C THR A 146 7.75 14.57 -12.78
N GLN A 147 7.09 13.76 -13.60
CA GLN A 147 7.41 13.50 -15.00
C GLN A 147 6.12 13.10 -15.74
N PRO A 148 6.05 13.21 -17.08
CA PRO A 148 4.88 12.75 -17.82
C PRO A 148 4.61 11.26 -17.56
N GLY A 149 3.33 10.90 -17.50
CA GLY A 149 2.91 9.53 -17.24
C GLY A 149 1.49 9.25 -17.74
N THR A 150 0.85 8.27 -17.13
CA THR A 150 -0.51 7.85 -17.45
C THR A 150 -1.34 7.69 -16.19
N CYS A 151 -2.64 7.93 -16.32
CA CYS A 151 -3.64 7.47 -15.37
C CYS A 151 -4.45 6.34 -16.01
N SER A 152 -4.65 5.27 -15.25
CA SER A 152 -5.52 4.16 -15.59
C SER A 152 -6.70 4.10 -14.61
N VAL A 153 -7.92 4.02 -15.14
CA VAL A 153 -9.15 3.79 -14.38
C VAL A 153 -9.65 2.38 -14.70
N HIS A 154 -9.73 1.54 -13.67
CA HIS A 154 -10.17 0.16 -13.80
C HIS A 154 -11.62 0.01 -13.34
N ILE A 155 -12.46 -0.46 -14.24
CA ILE A 155 -13.89 -0.68 -14.07
C ILE A 155 -14.15 -2.18 -13.98
N GLY A 156 -14.78 -2.62 -12.89
CA GLY A 156 -15.06 -4.03 -12.65
C GLY A 156 -16.37 -4.48 -13.29
N THR A 157 -17.48 -4.08 -12.67
CA THR A 157 -18.84 -4.50 -13.00
C THR A 157 -19.69 -3.30 -13.38
N VAL A 158 -20.60 -3.49 -14.32
CA VAL A 158 -21.61 -2.50 -14.70
C VAL A 158 -23.00 -3.05 -14.38
N ALA A 159 -23.87 -2.20 -13.85
CA ALA A 159 -25.26 -2.51 -13.58
C ALA A 159 -26.00 -2.98 -14.84
N ARG A 160 -26.96 -3.89 -14.68
CA ARG A 160 -27.83 -4.37 -15.78
C ARG A 160 -28.51 -3.24 -16.55
N SER A 161 -28.81 -2.12 -15.90
CA SER A 161 -29.50 -0.97 -16.50
C SER A 161 -28.57 -0.15 -17.42
N GLY A 162 -27.28 -0.46 -17.45
CA GLY A 162 -26.25 0.30 -18.13
C GLY A 162 -25.72 1.47 -17.30
N ALA A 163 -24.56 1.97 -17.69
CA ALA A 163 -23.86 3.09 -17.05
C ALA A 163 -23.08 3.89 -18.09
N SER A 164 -22.44 4.97 -17.68
CA SER A 164 -21.48 5.68 -18.52
C SER A 164 -20.34 6.21 -17.67
N ILE A 165 -19.20 6.50 -18.28
CA ILE A 165 -18.09 7.16 -17.60
C ILE A 165 -17.61 8.32 -18.44
N THR A 166 -17.43 9.46 -17.79
CA THR A 166 -16.68 10.60 -18.31
C THR A 166 -15.48 10.80 -17.40
N VAL A 167 -14.29 10.93 -18.00
CA VAL A 167 -13.07 11.33 -17.28
C VAL A 167 -12.58 12.65 -17.83
N ALA A 168 -12.38 13.63 -16.96
CA ALA A 168 -11.78 14.91 -17.29
C ALA A 168 -10.39 15.06 -16.66
N LEU A 169 -9.46 15.63 -17.43
CA LEU A 169 -8.14 16.06 -16.98
C LEU A 169 -8.11 17.59 -17.06
N ASP A 170 -7.99 18.26 -15.92
CA ASP A 170 -8.06 19.73 -15.80
C ASP A 170 -9.28 20.32 -16.54
N ASP A 171 -10.46 19.83 -16.15
CA ASP A 171 -11.76 20.21 -16.72
C ASP A 171 -11.98 19.86 -18.21
N ARG A 172 -10.97 19.34 -18.90
CA ARG A 172 -11.09 18.84 -20.27
C ARG A 172 -11.42 17.36 -20.28
N THR A 173 -12.57 17.00 -20.84
CA THR A 173 -12.92 15.59 -21.08
C THR A 173 -11.88 14.90 -21.96
N VAL A 174 -11.29 13.83 -21.44
CA VAL A 174 -10.30 12.98 -22.13
C VAL A 174 -10.84 11.59 -22.44
N VAL A 175 -11.92 11.18 -21.75
CA VAL A 175 -12.61 9.90 -21.97
C VAL A 175 -14.11 10.13 -21.87
N GLU A 176 -14.85 9.57 -22.82
CA GLU A 176 -16.29 9.33 -22.71
C GLU A 176 -16.56 7.90 -23.17
N GLU A 177 -17.22 7.12 -22.33
CA GLU A 177 -17.59 5.76 -22.67
C GLU A 177 -18.97 5.40 -22.13
N ARG A 178 -19.74 4.67 -22.93
CA ARG A 178 -21.08 4.20 -22.61
C ARG A 178 -21.09 2.68 -22.47
N PHE A 179 -21.73 2.21 -21.41
CA PHE A 179 -22.02 0.81 -21.20
C PHE A 179 -23.53 0.57 -21.38
N PRO A 180 -23.95 -0.15 -22.43
CA PRO A 180 -25.38 -0.39 -22.68
C PRO A 180 -25.99 -1.28 -21.59
N SER A 181 -27.32 -1.27 -21.51
CA SER A 181 -28.04 -2.22 -20.65
C SER A 181 -27.84 -3.66 -21.12
N ALA A 182 -27.97 -4.59 -20.17
CA ALA A 182 -27.82 -6.03 -20.36
C ALA A 182 -28.87 -6.78 -19.52
N GLU A 183 -29.00 -8.09 -19.72
CA GLU A 183 -29.96 -8.92 -18.96
C GLU A 183 -29.65 -9.00 -17.45
N ARG A 184 -28.38 -8.79 -17.09
CA ARG A 184 -27.85 -8.85 -15.72
C ARG A 184 -26.63 -7.95 -15.57
N ASP A 185 -26.22 -7.74 -14.33
CA ASP A 185 -24.96 -7.05 -14.02
C ASP A 185 -23.81 -7.77 -14.72
N THR A 186 -22.95 -7.01 -15.39
CA THR A 186 -21.94 -7.54 -16.29
C THR A 186 -20.55 -7.18 -15.78
N PHE A 187 -19.73 -8.20 -15.52
CA PHE A 187 -18.30 -8.01 -15.24
C PHE A 187 -17.58 -7.69 -16.55
N VAL A 188 -17.19 -6.42 -16.71
CA VAL A 188 -16.54 -5.90 -17.93
C VAL A 188 -15.01 -5.94 -17.83
N ASN A 189 -14.46 -5.88 -16.61
CA ASN A 189 -13.01 -5.87 -16.36
C ASN A 189 -12.24 -4.92 -17.29
N LYS A 190 -12.72 -3.68 -17.41
CA LYS A 190 -12.23 -2.73 -18.40
C LYS A 190 -11.22 -1.77 -17.79
N GLU A 191 -10.09 -1.59 -18.47
CA GLU A 191 -9.08 -0.60 -18.11
C GLU A 191 -9.09 0.54 -19.13
N ILE A 192 -9.25 1.77 -18.65
CA ILE A 192 -9.22 2.99 -19.46
C ILE A 192 -7.94 3.75 -19.12
N VAL A 193 -7.10 4.01 -20.11
CA VAL A 193 -5.78 4.63 -19.92
C VAL A 193 -5.68 5.92 -20.72
N PHE A 194 -5.20 6.99 -20.09
CA PHE A 194 -4.93 8.28 -20.74
C PHE A 194 -3.64 8.92 -20.21
N ALA A 195 -3.01 9.75 -21.04
CA ALA A 195 -1.77 10.44 -20.70
C ALA A 195 -2.03 11.62 -19.74
N VAL A 196 -1.11 11.83 -18.80
CA VAL A 196 -1.10 12.95 -17.86
C VAL A 196 0.26 13.65 -17.98
N PRO A 197 0.30 14.96 -18.28
CA PRO A 197 1.55 15.71 -18.29
C PRO A 197 2.25 15.76 -16.93
N ALA A 198 3.49 16.26 -16.91
CA ALA A 198 4.15 16.58 -15.65
C ALA A 198 3.53 17.83 -15.02
N GLY A 199 3.49 17.85 -13.69
CA GLY A 199 2.96 18.93 -12.87
C GLY A 199 1.68 18.53 -12.14
N LYS A 200 1.04 19.56 -11.58
CA LYS A 200 -0.20 19.42 -10.82
C LYS A 200 -1.38 19.33 -11.76
N HIS A 201 -2.21 18.33 -11.55
CA HIS A 201 -3.41 18.08 -12.34
C HIS A 201 -4.58 17.64 -11.46
N THR A 202 -5.78 17.82 -12.00
CA THR A 202 -7.00 17.22 -11.44
C THR A 202 -7.55 16.18 -12.41
N ILE A 203 -7.87 15.00 -11.89
CA ILE A 203 -8.52 13.92 -12.62
C ILE A 203 -9.91 13.74 -12.04
N SER A 204 -10.94 14.01 -12.83
CA SER A 204 -12.34 13.94 -12.42
C SER A 204 -13.04 12.76 -13.08
N ILE A 205 -13.69 11.90 -12.30
CA ILE A 205 -14.47 10.75 -12.76
C ILE A 205 -15.94 11.00 -12.44
N TYR A 206 -16.80 10.85 -13.43
CA TYR A 206 -18.23 11.03 -13.28
C TYR A 206 -19.01 10.00 -14.10
N ASN A 207 -20.18 9.62 -13.61
CA ASN A 207 -21.10 8.72 -14.31
C ASN A 207 -22.35 9.49 -14.74
N PRO A 208 -22.45 9.96 -16.00
CA PRO A 208 -23.67 10.59 -16.50
C PRO A 208 -24.73 9.59 -16.96
N GLY A 209 -24.47 8.28 -16.81
CA GLY A 209 -25.35 7.22 -17.27
C GLY A 209 -26.50 6.94 -16.31
N THR A 210 -27.26 5.88 -16.63
CA THR A 210 -28.47 5.51 -15.89
C THR A 210 -28.16 5.02 -14.48
N ASP A 211 -27.32 4.00 -14.35
CA ASP A 211 -27.12 3.28 -13.09
C ASP A 211 -25.60 3.14 -12.83
N TRP A 212 -25.16 2.33 -11.87
CA TRP A 212 -23.76 2.31 -11.44
C TRP A 212 -22.77 1.51 -12.33
N PHE A 213 -21.49 1.86 -12.19
CA PHE A 213 -20.35 0.97 -12.44
C PHE A 213 -19.47 0.88 -11.19
N THR A 214 -18.69 -0.20 -11.03
CA THR A 214 -17.68 -0.28 -9.95
C THR A 214 -16.36 0.36 -10.38
N LEU A 215 -15.88 1.31 -9.58
CA LEU A 215 -14.51 1.81 -9.66
C LEU A 215 -13.60 0.88 -8.84
N ASP A 216 -12.99 -0.09 -9.51
CA ASP A 216 -12.17 -1.11 -8.83
C ASP A 216 -10.81 -0.57 -8.43
N SER A 217 -10.19 0.29 -9.26
CA SER A 217 -8.96 0.99 -8.89
C SER A 217 -8.64 2.15 -9.83
N VAL A 218 -7.77 3.05 -9.35
CA VAL A 218 -7.06 4.04 -10.14
C VAL A 218 -5.56 3.74 -10.02
N THR A 219 -4.83 3.77 -11.13
CA THR A 219 -3.38 3.58 -11.18
C THR A 219 -2.70 4.76 -11.86
N LEU A 220 -1.81 5.44 -11.16
CA LEU A 220 -0.94 6.48 -11.71
C LEU A 220 0.43 5.88 -12.01
N SER A 221 0.94 6.05 -13.23
CA SER A 221 2.17 5.38 -13.64
C SER A 221 3.04 6.20 -14.59
N PRO A 222 4.35 6.36 -14.31
CA PRO A 222 4.99 6.17 -13.01
C PRO A 222 4.67 7.37 -12.08
N TYR A 223 4.49 7.15 -10.78
CA TYR A 223 4.01 8.20 -9.87
C TYR A 223 4.72 8.24 -8.51
N ALA A 224 4.78 7.12 -7.80
CA ALA A 224 5.34 7.04 -6.45
C ALA A 224 6.71 6.32 -6.46
N PRO A 225 7.50 6.37 -5.37
CA PRO A 225 8.66 5.48 -5.23
C PRO A 225 8.27 4.00 -5.39
N PRO A 226 9.17 3.15 -5.90
CA PRO A 226 8.86 1.74 -6.13
C PRO A 226 8.56 0.97 -4.85
N ASN A 227 9.18 1.35 -3.74
CA ASN A 227 8.97 0.70 -2.47
C ASN A 227 7.89 1.41 -1.65
N LYS A 228 6.99 0.61 -1.11
CA LYS A 228 6.19 0.96 0.06
C LYS A 228 7.02 0.67 1.31
N VAL A 229 6.75 1.39 2.39
CA VAL A 229 7.43 1.20 3.68
C VAL A 229 6.46 1.26 4.83
N VAL A 230 6.71 0.42 5.84
CA VAL A 230 6.13 0.53 7.17
C VAL A 230 7.24 0.40 8.20
N ALA A 231 7.09 1.11 9.32
CA ALA A 231 8.04 1.07 10.41
C ALA A 231 7.35 1.25 11.76
N CYS A 232 7.95 0.68 12.81
CA CYS A 232 7.59 0.96 14.19
C CYS A 232 8.82 1.00 15.09
N GLY A 233 8.68 1.63 16.26
CA GLY A 233 9.76 1.74 17.23
C GLY A 233 9.41 2.59 18.45
N ASP A 234 10.44 2.98 19.19
CA ASP A 234 10.38 3.87 20.36
C ASP A 234 11.32 5.10 20.22
N GLY A 235 11.88 5.30 19.03
CA GLY A 235 12.82 6.36 18.69
C GLY A 235 14.28 6.05 19.04
N GLN A 236 14.59 5.05 19.86
CA GLN A 236 15.96 4.56 20.08
C GLN A 236 16.19 3.17 19.48
N ASN A 237 15.10 2.44 19.27
CA ASN A 237 15.01 1.24 18.48
C ASN A 237 13.96 1.48 17.40
N ALA A 238 14.20 0.95 16.21
CA ALA A 238 13.23 0.96 15.13
C ALA A 238 13.40 -0.30 14.29
N MET A 239 12.32 -0.72 13.67
CA MET A 239 12.35 -1.71 12.60
C MET A 239 11.42 -1.29 11.48
N TRP A 240 11.74 -1.75 10.28
CA TRP A 240 11.02 -1.41 9.08
C TRP A 240 10.98 -2.57 8.09
N TYR A 241 9.98 -2.52 7.22
CA TYR A 241 9.84 -3.42 6.09
C TYR A 241 9.54 -2.61 4.84
N LEU A 242 10.36 -2.81 3.81
CA LEU A 242 10.16 -2.24 2.48
C LEU A 242 9.80 -3.36 1.52
N TRP A 243 8.82 -3.11 0.66
CA TRP A 243 8.40 -4.05 -0.38
C TRP A 243 7.97 -3.32 -1.64
N ARG A 244 8.01 -4.02 -2.77
CA ARG A 244 7.52 -3.54 -4.05
C ARG A 244 6.87 -4.67 -4.83
N GLU A 245 5.95 -4.31 -5.72
CA GLU A 245 5.17 -5.29 -6.50
C GLU A 245 6.01 -5.92 -7.63
N GLN A 246 6.84 -5.11 -8.29
CA GLN A 246 7.68 -5.52 -9.41
C GLN A 246 9.17 -5.27 -9.13
N PRO A 247 10.06 -6.18 -9.55
CA PRO A 247 11.49 -5.93 -9.53
C PRO A 247 11.84 -4.70 -10.38
N ILE A 248 12.59 -3.77 -9.81
CA ILE A 248 13.06 -2.57 -10.50
C ILE A 248 14.35 -2.09 -9.87
N GLU A 249 15.34 -1.79 -10.69
CA GLU A 249 16.59 -1.19 -10.22
C GLU A 249 16.30 0.27 -9.84
N ALA A 250 16.61 0.64 -8.60
CA ALA A 250 16.34 1.96 -8.07
C ALA A 250 17.30 2.27 -6.93
N GLN A 251 17.82 3.50 -6.89
CA GLN A 251 18.50 4.01 -5.71
C GLN A 251 17.46 4.48 -4.71
N ILE A 252 17.56 3.98 -3.48
CA ILE A 252 16.54 4.18 -2.47
C ILE A 252 17.19 4.71 -1.20
N THR A 253 16.58 5.74 -0.62
CA THR A 253 16.91 6.26 0.70
C THR A 253 15.71 6.15 1.61
N LEU A 254 15.88 5.50 2.75
CA LEU A 254 14.90 5.44 3.82
C LEU A 254 15.09 6.65 4.74
N LYS A 255 13.99 7.32 5.08
CA LYS A 255 13.93 8.38 6.08
C LYS A 255 12.98 7.99 7.21
N ILE A 256 13.40 8.18 8.46
CA ILE A 256 12.56 8.02 9.65
C ILE A 256 12.85 9.19 10.61
N PRO A 257 12.04 10.27 10.56
CA PRO A 257 12.26 11.48 11.35
C PRO A 257 12.27 11.25 12.87
N GLU A 258 11.53 10.27 13.36
CA GLU A 258 11.33 10.01 14.78
C GLU A 258 12.49 9.28 15.48
N VAL A 259 13.49 8.82 14.71
CA VAL A 259 14.70 8.21 15.31
C VAL A 259 15.53 9.31 15.97
N LYS A 260 15.84 9.13 17.25
CA LYS A 260 16.60 10.09 18.04
C LYS A 260 18.07 10.14 17.58
N PRO A 261 18.75 11.27 17.82
CA PRO A 261 20.17 11.40 17.50
C PRO A 261 21.03 10.42 18.29
N GLY A 262 22.05 9.88 17.64
CA GLY A 262 22.95 8.92 18.28
C GLY A 262 23.75 8.10 17.29
N LYS A 263 24.64 7.27 17.82
CA LYS A 263 25.32 6.24 17.03
C LYS A 263 24.52 4.96 17.15
N TYR A 264 24.28 4.29 16.02
CA TYR A 264 23.49 3.07 15.95
C TYR A 264 24.15 2.05 15.03
N ARG A 265 23.72 0.80 15.18
CA ARG A 265 23.94 -0.26 14.21
C ARG A 265 22.64 -0.52 13.46
N ILE A 266 22.72 -0.56 12.14
CA ILE A 266 21.64 -1.03 11.29
C ILE A 266 21.96 -2.46 10.85
N VAL A 267 20.98 -3.34 10.97
CA VAL A 267 21.01 -4.68 10.38
C VAL A 267 19.93 -4.74 9.32
N TRP A 268 20.33 -4.99 8.09
CA TRP A 268 19.43 -5.26 6.97
C TRP A 268 19.22 -6.76 6.83
N TRP A 269 17.99 -7.16 6.59
CA TRP A 269 17.53 -8.53 6.55
C TRP A 269 16.86 -8.83 5.22
N ASP A 270 17.20 -9.97 4.62
CA ASP A 270 16.52 -10.53 3.44
C ASP A 270 15.37 -11.45 3.92
N PRO A 271 14.11 -11.03 3.77
CA PRO A 271 12.96 -11.80 4.23
C PRO A 271 12.81 -13.15 3.53
N LEU A 272 13.26 -13.25 2.26
CA LEU A 272 13.15 -14.44 1.44
C LEU A 272 14.23 -15.46 1.79
N LYS A 273 15.47 -15.01 1.98
CA LYS A 273 16.60 -15.88 2.36
C LYS A 273 16.67 -16.19 3.85
N ALA A 274 15.87 -15.49 4.66
CA ALA A 274 15.90 -15.57 6.12
C ALA A 274 17.32 -15.36 6.67
N GLY A 275 17.95 -14.25 6.29
CA GLY A 275 19.33 -13.96 6.68
C GLY A 275 19.70 -12.48 6.66
N ILE A 276 20.81 -12.16 7.31
CA ILE A 276 21.37 -10.80 7.30
C ILE A 276 21.92 -10.51 5.91
N ALA A 277 21.39 -9.47 5.27
CA ALA A 277 21.83 -9.00 3.96
C ALA A 277 23.01 -8.02 4.08
N HIS A 278 22.95 -7.12 5.05
CA HIS A 278 23.97 -6.09 5.27
C HIS A 278 23.96 -5.61 6.73
N THR A 279 25.07 -5.04 7.20
CA THR A 279 25.13 -4.40 8.51
C THR A 279 26.07 -3.22 8.43
N GLU A 280 25.67 -2.09 9.01
CA GLU A 280 26.44 -0.85 9.00
C GLU A 280 26.28 -0.09 10.31
N LEU A 281 27.25 0.79 10.59
CA LEU A 281 27.16 1.75 11.67
C LEU A 281 26.75 3.10 11.09
N VAL A 282 25.80 3.76 11.74
CA VAL A 282 25.31 5.08 11.32
C VAL A 282 25.34 6.05 12.48
N THR A 283 25.50 7.34 12.17
CA THR A 283 25.26 8.43 13.12
C THR A 283 24.00 9.16 12.68
N VAL A 284 22.99 9.16 13.54
CA VAL A 284 21.70 9.81 13.32
C VAL A 284 21.81 11.26 13.83
N PRO A 285 21.56 12.27 12.98
CA PRO A 285 21.52 13.68 13.37
C PRO A 285 20.18 14.06 14.02
N GLN A 286 20.00 15.35 14.36
CA GLN A 286 18.75 15.91 14.89
C GLN A 286 17.54 15.78 13.96
N THR A 287 17.77 15.61 12.66
CA THR A 287 16.72 15.49 11.64
C THR A 287 16.16 14.07 11.48
N GLY A 288 16.62 13.12 12.29
CA GLY A 288 16.21 11.71 12.22
C GLY A 288 17.08 10.87 11.29
N LEU A 289 16.72 9.60 11.14
CA LEU A 289 17.48 8.62 10.35
C LEU A 289 17.30 8.93 8.86
N GLN A 290 18.43 8.97 8.13
CA GLN A 290 18.47 8.90 6.67
C GLN A 290 19.56 7.92 6.25
N VAL A 291 19.17 6.84 5.56
CA VAL A 291 20.10 5.77 5.19
C VAL A 291 19.81 5.24 3.79
N LYS A 292 20.87 4.90 3.04
CA LYS A 292 20.72 4.24 1.74
C LYS A 292 20.25 2.81 1.95
N VAL A 293 19.23 2.39 1.23
CA VAL A 293 18.73 1.02 1.29
C VAL A 293 19.62 0.14 0.40
N PRO A 294 20.12 -1.01 0.88
CA PRO A 294 20.88 -1.93 0.05
C PRO A 294 20.09 -2.40 -1.18
N PRO A 295 20.79 -2.76 -2.28
CA PRO A 295 20.14 -3.36 -3.44
C PRO A 295 19.34 -4.61 -3.05
N HIS A 296 18.11 -4.69 -3.54
CA HIS A 296 17.18 -5.80 -3.29
C HIS A 296 16.16 -5.88 -4.42
N GLU A 297 15.68 -7.08 -4.71
CA GLU A 297 14.75 -7.31 -5.83
C GLU A 297 13.32 -6.87 -5.51
N ARG A 298 12.80 -7.30 -4.35
CA ARG A 298 11.41 -7.02 -3.95
C ARG A 298 11.31 -6.50 -2.53
N ASP A 299 11.74 -7.32 -1.59
CA ASP A 299 11.52 -7.07 -0.17
C ASP A 299 12.86 -6.94 0.54
N ILE A 300 12.93 -6.03 1.50
CA ILE A 300 14.03 -5.94 2.45
C ILE A 300 13.50 -5.40 3.78
N ALA A 301 13.96 -5.99 4.87
CA ALA A 301 13.67 -5.48 6.21
C ALA A 301 14.93 -4.88 6.81
N GLY A 302 14.77 -4.07 7.84
CA GLY A 302 15.90 -3.63 8.64
C GLY A 302 15.49 -3.22 10.02
N CYS A 303 16.47 -3.24 10.93
CA CYS A 303 16.31 -2.74 12.28
C CYS A 303 17.50 -1.89 12.68
N LEU A 304 17.21 -0.89 13.50
CA LEU A 304 18.15 0.01 14.11
C LEU A 304 18.25 -0.31 15.60
N LEU A 305 19.48 -0.55 16.05
CA LEU A 305 19.80 -0.98 17.41
C LEU A 305 20.89 -0.09 18.01
N PRO A 306 20.87 0.15 19.34
CA PRO A 306 22.00 0.73 20.05
C PRO A 306 23.28 -0.10 19.83
N PRO A 307 24.46 0.55 19.72
CA PRO A 307 25.68 -0.07 19.22
C PRO A 307 26.24 -1.17 20.12
N GLY A 308 25.87 -1.19 21.41
CA GLY A 308 26.26 -2.22 22.37
C GLY A 308 25.44 -3.51 22.32
N ARG A 309 24.36 -3.57 21.52
CA ARG A 309 23.55 -4.79 21.40
C ARG A 309 24.26 -5.80 20.51
N ARG A 310 24.51 -7.02 21.03
CA ARG A 310 25.02 -8.14 20.21
C ARG A 310 23.94 -8.59 19.23
N VAL A 311 24.35 -8.80 17.99
CA VAL A 311 23.54 -9.43 16.95
C VAL A 311 24.05 -10.87 16.82
N SER A 312 23.23 -11.85 17.18
CA SER A 312 23.52 -13.27 16.97
C SER A 312 22.28 -13.96 16.42
N LEU A 313 22.47 -14.76 15.37
CA LEU A 313 21.47 -15.68 14.82
C LEU A 313 21.23 -16.85 15.77
#